data_AF-A0A349MAB6-F1
#
_entry.id   AF-A0A349MAB6-F1
#
_cell.length_a   1.000
_cell.length_b   1.000
_cell.length_c   1.000
_cell.angle_alpha   90.00
_cell.angle_beta   90.00
_cell.angle_gamma   90.00
#
_symmetry.space_group_name_H-M   'P 1'
#
loop_
_entity.id
_entity.type
_entity.pdbx_description
1 polymer ?
#
loop_
_entity_poly.entity_id
_entity_poly.type
_entity_poly.pdbx_seq_one_letter_code
_entity_poly.pdbx_strand_id
1 'polypeptide(L)'
;ELRATEFIFTGLFTLEYALRLLAAKRPLKYALSFYGVVDLLSILPTFVEVLLPGAASLRVVRMLRLLRVFRVLKLVGFLREAQILKDALWASRRKIVVFLSAVLVLVTLLGTLVYIVEDAEAGFTSIPTSIYWAIVTLTTVGYGDIAPQTVLGQMLASLMMILGYAIIAVPTGIVGAELAKTYPVDAKIQSSQESSSDGDDEDTT
;
A
#
# COMPACT_ATOMS: atom_id res chain seq x y z
N GLU A 1 28.50 -5.82 -12.84
CA GLU A 1 27.31 -5.05 -12.47
C GLU A 1 26.70 -5.47 -11.13
N LEU A 2 26.30 -6.73 -10.93
CA LEU A 2 25.70 -7.22 -9.67
C LEU A 2 26.49 -6.91 -8.38
N ARG A 3 27.83 -6.97 -8.41
CA ARG A 3 28.66 -6.66 -7.24
C ARG A 3 28.63 -5.17 -6.86
N ALA A 4 28.65 -4.27 -7.83
CA ALA A 4 28.62 -2.83 -7.57
C ALA A 4 27.31 -2.43 -6.89
N THR A 5 26.18 -2.95 -7.39
CA THR A 5 24.86 -2.77 -6.79
C THR A 5 24.82 -3.29 -5.35
N GLU A 6 25.42 -4.45 -5.09
CA GLU A 6 25.47 -5.01 -3.74
C GLU A 6 26.26 -4.13 -2.76
N PHE A 7 27.41 -3.60 -3.19
CA PHE A 7 28.21 -2.68 -2.39
C PHE A 7 27.49 -1.37 -2.11
N ILE A 8 26.78 -0.82 -3.11
CA ILE A 8 25.98 0.41 -2.95
C ILE A 8 24.86 0.18 -1.92
N PHE A 9 24.04 -0.87 -2.06
CA PHE A 9 22.98 -1.17 -1.11
C PHE A 9 23.50 -1.47 0.30
N THR A 10 24.62 -2.20 0.40
CA THR A 10 25.25 -2.47 1.69
C THR A 10 25.75 -1.19 2.34
N GLY A 11 26.37 -0.29 1.58
CA GLY A 11 26.79 1.03 2.05
C GLY A 11 25.60 1.85 2.57
N LEU A 12 24.51 1.92 1.80
CA LEU A 12 23.28 2.61 2.21
C LEU A 12 22.67 2.02 3.48
N PHE A 13 22.57 0.70 3.58
CA PHE A 13 22.02 0.03 4.78
C PHE A 13 22.92 0.17 6.00
N THR A 14 24.22 0.19 5.81
CA THR A 14 25.19 0.44 6.88
C THR A 14 25.07 1.88 7.39
N LEU A 15 24.99 2.85 6.47
CA LEU A 15 24.78 4.24 6.81
C LEU A 15 23.46 4.44 7.57
N GLU A 16 22.38 3.85 7.09
CA GLU A 16 21.08 3.88 7.76
C GLU A 16 21.14 3.27 9.18
N TYR A 17 21.78 2.10 9.33
CA TYR A 17 21.94 1.47 10.64
C TYR A 17 22.78 2.33 11.59
N ALA A 18 23.89 2.91 11.10
CA ALA A 18 24.74 3.81 11.88
C ALA A 18 23.98 5.07 12.31
N LEU A 19 23.24 5.71 11.40
CA LEU A 19 22.41 6.88 11.72
C LEU A 19 21.35 6.56 12.77
N ARG A 20 20.66 5.41 12.65
CA ARG A 20 19.68 4.97 13.66
C ARG A 20 20.32 4.71 15.01
N LEU A 21 21.51 4.11 15.03
CA LEU A 21 22.24 3.83 16.26
C LEU A 21 22.70 5.10 16.96
N LEU A 22 23.18 6.10 16.20
CA LEU A 22 23.61 7.41 16.71
C LEU A 22 22.44 8.28 17.19
N ALA A 23 21.30 8.22 16.49
CA ALA A 23 20.09 8.94 16.88
C ALA A 23 19.36 8.31 18.09
N ALA A 24 19.62 7.04 18.39
CA ALA A 24 19.01 6.35 19.52
C ALA A 24 19.60 6.84 20.85
N LYS A 25 18.74 7.29 21.77
CA LYS A 25 19.12 7.71 23.14
C LYS A 25 19.89 6.62 23.93
N ARG A 26 19.75 5.34 23.55
CA ARG A 26 20.44 4.19 24.14
C ARG A 26 20.88 3.22 23.04
N PRO A 27 22.06 3.42 22.42
CA PRO A 27 22.48 2.68 21.23
C PRO A 27 22.56 1.17 21.46
N LEU A 28 23.10 0.73 22.60
CA LEU A 28 23.22 -0.69 22.94
C LEU A 28 21.86 -1.39 23.08
N LYS A 29 20.84 -0.70 23.62
CA LYS A 29 19.48 -1.27 23.69
C LYS A 29 18.84 -1.37 22.31
N TYR A 30 19.13 -0.45 21.40
CA TYR A 30 18.65 -0.51 20.03
C TYR A 30 19.32 -1.65 19.26
N ALA A 31 20.65 -1.78 19.33
CA ALA A 31 21.40 -2.84 18.65
C ALA A 31 20.94 -4.26 19.06
N LEU A 32 20.55 -4.43 20.33
CA LEU A 32 20.02 -5.70 20.86
C LEU A 32 18.49 -5.85 20.70
N SER A 33 17.80 -4.86 20.15
CA SER A 33 16.36 -4.97 19.86
C SER A 33 16.13 -5.84 18.62
N PHE A 34 14.92 -6.38 18.47
CA PHE A 34 14.54 -7.18 17.30
C PHE A 34 14.87 -6.47 15.97
N TYR A 35 14.55 -5.17 15.86
CA TYR A 35 14.82 -4.38 14.65
C TYR A 35 16.31 -4.12 14.43
N GLY A 36 17.07 -3.85 15.50
CA GLY A 36 18.52 -3.64 15.41
C GLY A 36 19.28 -4.90 15.01
N VAL A 37 18.87 -6.06 15.53
CA VAL A 37 19.43 -7.36 15.13
C VAL A 37 19.12 -7.68 13.66
N VAL A 38 17.90 -7.41 13.20
CA VAL A 38 17.53 -7.59 11.79
C VAL A 38 18.35 -6.66 10.88
N ASP A 39 18.50 -5.38 11.24
CA ASP A 39 19.34 -4.43 10.49
C ASP A 39 20.80 -4.92 10.44
N LEU A 40 21.36 -5.39 11.56
CA LEU A 40 22.73 -5.91 11.63
C LEU A 40 22.92 -7.16 10.77
N LEU A 41 22.04 -8.16 10.88
CA LEU A 41 22.09 -9.39 10.09
C LEU A 41 21.95 -9.12 8.58
N SER A 42 21.31 -8.01 8.21
CA SER A 42 21.14 -7.62 6.80
C SER A 42 22.42 -7.13 6.13
N ILE A 43 23.36 -6.53 6.89
CA ILE A 43 24.63 -5.99 6.39
C ILE A 43 25.82 -6.93 6.62
N LEU A 44 25.73 -7.79 7.63
CA LEU A 44 26.82 -8.67 8.09
C LEU A 44 27.42 -9.58 7.01
N PRO A 45 26.64 -10.20 6.08
CA PRO A 45 27.21 -11.12 5.09
C PRO A 45 28.23 -10.45 4.16
N THR A 46 27.98 -9.21 3.75
CA THR A 46 28.86 -8.47 2.84
C THR A 46 30.12 -7.99 3.57
N PHE A 47 30.02 -7.60 4.85
CA PHE A 47 31.20 -7.26 5.65
C PHE A 47 32.15 -8.44 5.87
N VAL A 48 31.60 -9.64 6.10
CA VAL A 48 32.41 -10.86 6.26
C VAL A 48 33.16 -11.21 4.97
N GLU A 49 32.53 -11.04 3.80
CA GLU A 49 33.17 -11.30 2.50
C GLU A 49 34.30 -10.29 2.19
N VAL A 50 34.17 -9.03 2.60
CA VAL A 50 35.18 -7.98 2.40
C VAL A 50 36.37 -8.16 3.33
N LEU A 51 36.12 -8.46 4.61
CA LEU A 51 37.17 -8.56 5.62
C LEU A 51 38.01 -9.83 5.47
N LEU A 52 37.46 -10.89 4.86
CA LEU A 52 38.14 -12.17 4.65
C LEU A 52 38.12 -12.59 3.17
N PRO A 53 38.88 -11.93 2.27
CA PRO A 53 38.85 -12.20 0.83
C PRO A 53 39.24 -13.65 0.47
N GLY A 54 40.13 -14.28 1.25
CA GLY A 54 40.56 -15.67 1.09
C GLY A 54 39.56 -16.71 1.62
N ALA A 55 38.61 -16.30 2.46
CA ALA A 55 37.61 -17.19 3.03
C ALA A 55 36.41 -17.44 2.08
N ALA A 56 36.30 -16.71 0.96
CA ALA A 56 35.25 -16.89 -0.04
C ALA A 56 35.19 -18.31 -0.63
N SER A 57 36.32 -19.03 -0.59
CA SER A 57 36.42 -20.44 -1.00
C SER A 57 35.90 -21.42 0.06
N LEU A 58 35.77 -20.98 1.32
CA LEU A 58 35.29 -21.80 2.42
C LEU A 58 33.77 -21.98 2.33
N ARG A 59 33.32 -23.23 2.54
CA ARG A 59 31.90 -23.62 2.48
C ARG A 59 31.03 -22.80 3.44
N VAL A 60 31.58 -22.35 4.57
CA VAL A 60 30.91 -21.49 5.56
C VAL A 60 30.57 -20.11 4.98
N VAL A 61 31.50 -19.44 4.29
CA VAL A 61 31.25 -18.11 3.70
C VAL A 61 30.20 -18.17 2.60
N ARG A 62 30.12 -19.28 1.85
CA ARG A 62 29.03 -19.51 0.89
C ARG A 62 27.67 -19.66 1.59
N MET A 63 27.61 -20.39 2.71
CA MET A 63 26.38 -20.51 3.50
C MET A 63 25.94 -19.18 4.12
N LEU A 64 26.88 -18.31 4.50
CA LEU A 64 26.57 -16.96 5.00
C LEU A 64 25.82 -16.09 3.97
N ARG A 65 25.89 -16.41 2.67
CA ARG A 65 25.07 -15.72 1.66
C ARG A 65 23.58 -15.95 1.85
N LEU A 66 23.17 -17.06 2.46
CA LEU A 66 21.76 -17.31 2.79
C LEU A 66 21.23 -16.29 3.79
N LEU A 67 22.09 -15.74 4.67
CA LEU A 67 21.71 -14.68 5.60
C LEU A 67 21.25 -13.41 4.88
N ARG A 68 21.59 -13.23 3.58
CA ARG A 68 21.07 -12.12 2.79
C ARG A 68 19.54 -12.16 2.67
N VAL A 69 18.88 -13.33 2.88
CA VAL A 69 17.42 -13.42 2.98
C VAL A 69 16.86 -12.53 4.09
N PHE A 70 17.63 -12.32 5.17
CA PHE A 70 17.23 -11.44 6.26
C PHE A 70 17.12 -9.97 5.83
N ARG A 71 17.71 -9.55 4.70
CA ARG A 71 17.47 -8.23 4.12
C ARG A 71 15.99 -8.00 3.80
N VAL A 72 15.27 -9.04 3.39
CA VAL A 72 13.81 -8.96 3.16
C VAL A 72 13.08 -8.65 4.47
N LEU A 73 13.58 -9.12 5.62
CA LEU A 73 12.98 -8.81 6.91
C LEU A 73 13.16 -7.34 7.32
N LYS A 74 14.01 -6.55 6.65
CA LYS A 74 14.05 -5.10 6.85
C LYS A 74 12.71 -4.44 6.47
N LEU A 75 11.93 -5.09 5.60
CA LEU A 75 10.56 -4.70 5.28
C LEU A 75 9.62 -4.81 6.50
N VAL A 76 9.99 -5.55 7.56
CA VAL A 76 9.26 -5.58 8.83
C VAL A 76 9.29 -4.21 9.54
N GLY A 77 10.32 -3.39 9.30
CA GLY A 77 10.31 -1.99 9.74
C GLY A 77 9.23 -1.16 9.03
N PHE A 78 9.00 -1.42 7.74
CA PHE A 78 7.88 -0.83 6.99
C PHE A 78 6.52 -1.32 7.50
N LEU A 79 6.42 -2.52 8.10
CA LEU A 79 5.17 -3.02 8.66
C LEU A 79 4.66 -2.15 9.81
N ARG A 80 5.52 -1.40 10.50
CA ARG A 80 5.09 -0.41 11.50
C ARG A 80 4.35 0.77 10.87
N GLU A 81 4.79 1.25 9.71
CA GLU A 81 4.07 2.27 8.93
C GLU A 81 2.81 1.68 8.27
N ALA A 82 2.87 0.41 7.84
CA ALA A 82 1.71 -0.33 7.32
C ALA A 82 0.61 -0.51 8.37
N GLN A 83 0.94 -0.40 9.67
CA GLN A 83 -0.04 -0.44 10.74
C GLN A 83 -1.01 0.76 10.67
N ILE A 84 -0.54 1.94 10.29
CA ILE A 84 -1.38 3.13 10.09
C ILE A 84 -2.37 2.89 8.95
N LEU A 85 -1.90 2.33 7.84
CA LEU A 85 -2.76 1.97 6.71
C LEU A 85 -3.79 0.90 7.11
N LYS A 86 -3.36 -0.13 7.85
CA LYS A 86 -4.25 -1.17 8.38
C LYS A 86 -5.34 -0.59 9.27
N ASP A 87 -4.97 0.31 10.17
CA ASP A 87 -5.91 0.93 11.10
C ASP A 87 -6.91 1.83 10.36
N ALA A 88 -6.45 2.62 9.38
CA ALA A 88 -7.33 3.41 8.51
C ALA A 88 -8.29 2.54 7.68
N LEU A 89 -7.81 1.41 7.17
CA LEU A 89 -8.63 0.46 6.41
C LEU A 89 -9.68 -0.21 7.30
N TRP A 90 -9.29 -0.58 8.53
CA TRP A 90 -10.18 -1.18 9.52
C TRP A 90 -11.25 -0.21 10.01
N ALA A 91 -10.88 1.07 10.21
CA ALA A 91 -11.82 2.14 10.50
C ALA A 91 -12.81 2.36 9.33
N SER A 92 -12.31 2.26 8.10
CA SER A 92 -13.09 2.43 6.87
C SER A 92 -13.97 1.23 6.51
N ARG A 93 -13.76 0.05 7.12
CA ARG A 93 -14.35 -1.23 6.67
C ARG A 93 -15.86 -1.18 6.47
N ARG A 94 -16.60 -0.52 7.36
CA ARG A 94 -18.07 -0.45 7.27
C ARG A 94 -18.51 0.35 6.05
N LYS A 95 -17.85 1.49 5.79
CA LYS A 95 -18.10 2.34 4.63
C LYS A 95 -17.74 1.61 3.33
N ILE A 96 -16.60 0.90 3.32
CA ILE A 96 -16.15 0.09 2.18
C ILE A 96 -17.14 -1.04 1.90
N VAL A 97 -17.59 -1.79 2.91
CA VAL A 97 -18.55 -2.89 2.72
C VAL A 97 -19.87 -2.38 2.15
N VAL A 98 -20.41 -1.27 2.68
CA VAL A 98 -21.63 -0.65 2.13
C VAL A 98 -21.42 -0.24 0.68
N PHE A 99 -20.31 0.42 0.37
CA PHE A 99 -19.97 0.82 -1.00
C PHE A 99 -19.85 -0.37 -1.95
N LEU A 100 -19.08 -1.40 -1.59
CA LEU A 100 -18.92 -2.61 -2.40
C LEU A 100 -20.25 -3.35 -2.59
N SER A 101 -21.13 -3.36 -1.58
CA SER A 101 -22.47 -3.93 -1.73
C SER A 101 -23.33 -3.16 -2.73
N ALA A 102 -23.25 -1.83 -2.75
CA ALA A 102 -23.96 -1.01 -3.73
C ALA A 102 -23.41 -1.22 -5.16
N VAL A 103 -22.08 -1.32 -5.29
CA VAL A 103 -21.42 -1.65 -6.57
C VAL A 103 -21.85 -3.03 -7.06
N LEU A 104 -21.92 -4.03 -6.16
CA LEU A 104 -22.35 -5.38 -6.50
C LEU A 104 -23.80 -5.40 -7.02
N VAL A 105 -24.70 -4.65 -6.39
CA VAL A 105 -26.08 -4.50 -6.87
C VAL A 105 -26.09 -3.83 -8.25
N LEU A 106 -25.31 -2.75 -8.44
CA LEU A 106 -25.24 -2.04 -9.72
C LEU A 106 -24.74 -2.93 -10.87
N VAL A 107 -23.63 -3.67 -10.70
CA VAL A 107 -23.12 -4.58 -11.74
C VAL A 107 -24.07 -5.75 -12.00
N THR A 108 -24.79 -6.22 -10.96
CA THR A 108 -25.81 -7.25 -11.12
C THR A 108 -26.96 -6.74 -11.99
N LEU A 109 -27.45 -5.53 -11.71
CA LEU A 109 -28.53 -4.90 -12.47
C LEU A 109 -28.11 -4.63 -13.92
N LEU A 110 -27.00 -3.93 -14.14
CA LEU A 110 -26.55 -3.58 -15.49
C LEU A 110 -26.09 -4.80 -16.28
N GLY A 111 -25.41 -5.76 -15.66
CA GLY A 111 -25.04 -7.03 -16.30
C GLY A 111 -26.29 -7.82 -16.71
N THR A 112 -27.32 -7.87 -15.89
CA THR A 112 -28.59 -8.52 -16.27
C THR A 112 -29.29 -7.79 -17.42
N LEU A 113 -29.25 -6.45 -17.44
CA LEU A 113 -29.81 -5.67 -18.56
C LEU A 113 -29.07 -5.95 -19.87
N VAL A 114 -27.73 -6.02 -19.84
CA VAL A 114 -26.93 -6.36 -21.02
C VAL A 114 -27.22 -7.78 -21.50
N TYR A 115 -27.38 -8.74 -20.58
CA TYR A 115 -27.80 -10.10 -20.93
C TYR A 115 -29.15 -10.17 -21.65
N ILE A 116 -30.09 -9.27 -21.32
CA ILE A 116 -31.42 -9.24 -21.95
C ILE A 116 -31.36 -8.66 -23.37
N VAL A 117 -30.47 -7.71 -23.63
CA VAL A 117 -30.39 -7.01 -24.92
C VAL A 117 -29.35 -7.60 -25.88
N GLU A 118 -28.43 -8.42 -25.39
CA GLU A 118 -27.39 -9.07 -26.20
C GLU A 118 -27.72 -10.54 -26.50
N ASP A 119 -27.23 -11.01 -27.65
CA ASP A 119 -27.39 -12.40 -28.07
C ASP A 119 -26.32 -13.32 -27.47
N ALA A 120 -26.65 -14.60 -27.33
CA ALA A 120 -25.71 -15.61 -26.83
C ALA A 120 -24.45 -15.77 -27.72
N GLU A 121 -24.56 -15.46 -29.02
CA GLU A 121 -23.44 -15.45 -29.97
C GLU A 121 -22.37 -14.41 -29.62
N ALA A 122 -22.76 -13.31 -28.98
CA ALA A 122 -21.83 -12.27 -28.51
C ALA A 122 -21.10 -12.65 -27.21
N GLY A 123 -21.33 -13.86 -26.67
CA GLY A 123 -20.71 -14.37 -25.46
C GLY A 123 -21.55 -14.21 -24.18
N PHE A 124 -22.69 -13.51 -24.25
CA PHE A 124 -23.63 -13.31 -23.14
C PHE A 124 -24.54 -14.53 -22.92
N THR A 125 -23.93 -15.68 -22.61
CA THR A 125 -24.61 -16.98 -22.52
C THR A 125 -25.40 -17.20 -21.22
N SER A 126 -25.09 -16.44 -20.17
CA SER A 126 -25.79 -16.53 -18.88
C SER A 126 -25.70 -15.22 -18.10
N ILE A 127 -26.63 -15.01 -17.15
CA ILE A 127 -26.61 -13.84 -16.26
C ILE A 127 -25.27 -13.74 -15.51
N PRO A 128 -24.73 -14.81 -14.87
CA PRO A 128 -23.41 -14.76 -14.24
C PRO A 128 -22.27 -14.34 -15.19
N THR A 129 -22.28 -14.80 -16.45
CA THR A 129 -21.30 -14.40 -17.47
C THR A 129 -21.39 -12.90 -17.77
N SER A 130 -22.60 -12.36 -17.87
CA SER A 130 -22.81 -10.93 -18.10
C SER A 130 -22.45 -10.08 -16.88
N ILE A 131 -22.68 -10.58 -15.66
CA ILE A 131 -22.22 -9.93 -14.42
C ILE A 131 -20.69 -9.91 -14.37
N TYR A 132 -20.03 -11.01 -14.76
CA TYR A 132 -18.57 -11.04 -14.89
C TYR A 132 -18.06 -9.97 -15.85
N TRP A 133 -18.67 -9.86 -17.04
CA TRP A 133 -18.36 -8.79 -18.00
C TRP A 133 -18.55 -7.40 -17.37
N ALA A 134 -19.70 -7.17 -16.71
CA ALA A 134 -19.99 -5.88 -16.06
C ALA A 134 -18.96 -5.53 -14.97
N ILE A 135 -18.48 -6.50 -14.20
CA ILE A 135 -17.41 -6.30 -13.21
C ILE A 135 -16.11 -5.92 -13.91
N VAL A 136 -15.69 -6.67 -14.94
CA VAL A 136 -14.46 -6.41 -15.70
C VAL A 136 -14.47 -5.03 -16.37
N THR A 137 -15.61 -4.62 -16.93
CA THR A 137 -15.79 -3.30 -17.53
C THR A 137 -15.81 -2.20 -16.48
N LEU A 138 -16.58 -2.35 -15.41
CA LEU A 138 -16.69 -1.33 -14.36
C LEU A 138 -15.37 -1.10 -13.63
N THR A 139 -14.60 -2.16 -13.41
CA THR A 139 -13.27 -2.11 -12.79
C THR A 139 -12.16 -1.66 -13.73
N THR A 140 -12.48 -1.29 -14.97
CA THR A 140 -11.55 -0.84 -16.01
C THR A 140 -10.49 -1.88 -16.41
N VAL A 141 -10.70 -3.16 -16.08
CA VAL A 141 -9.79 -4.25 -16.48
C VAL A 141 -9.91 -4.52 -17.97
N GLY A 142 -11.15 -4.65 -18.48
CA GLY A 142 -11.44 -4.71 -19.91
C GLY A 142 -10.68 -5.80 -20.68
N TYR A 143 -10.80 -7.08 -20.29
CA TYR A 143 -10.12 -8.18 -20.98
C TYR A 143 -10.44 -8.28 -22.48
N GLY A 144 -11.63 -7.84 -22.90
CA GLY A 144 -12.06 -7.87 -24.31
C GLY A 144 -12.44 -9.26 -24.82
N ASP A 145 -12.62 -10.22 -23.91
CA ASP A 145 -13.08 -11.58 -24.17
C ASP A 145 -14.57 -11.63 -24.56
N ILE A 146 -15.39 -10.74 -23.98
CA ILE A 146 -16.81 -10.57 -24.28
C ILE A 146 -17.09 -9.08 -24.43
N ALA A 147 -17.90 -8.69 -25.42
CA ALA A 147 -18.27 -7.29 -25.63
C ALA A 147 -19.66 -7.17 -26.28
N PRO A 148 -20.48 -6.20 -25.86
CA PRO A 148 -21.81 -5.99 -26.42
C PRO A 148 -21.72 -5.52 -27.87
N GLN A 149 -22.50 -6.16 -28.73
CA GLN A 149 -22.55 -5.92 -30.17
C GLN A 149 -23.78 -5.10 -30.57
N THR A 150 -24.85 -5.13 -29.77
CA THR A 150 -26.07 -4.38 -30.07
C THR A 150 -25.92 -2.91 -29.72
N VAL A 151 -26.68 -2.05 -30.40
CA VAL A 151 -26.69 -0.60 -30.13
C VAL A 151 -27.10 -0.32 -28.68
N LEU A 152 -28.12 -1.01 -28.16
CA LEU A 152 -28.57 -0.86 -26.77
C LEU A 152 -27.54 -1.35 -25.77
N GLY A 153 -26.90 -2.50 -26.02
CA GLY A 153 -25.83 -3.01 -25.17
C GLY A 153 -24.61 -2.09 -25.15
N GLN A 154 -24.24 -1.51 -26.29
CA GLN A 154 -23.17 -0.51 -26.37
C GLN A 154 -23.52 0.79 -25.64
N MET A 155 -24.77 1.25 -25.69
CA MET A 155 -25.23 2.38 -24.88
C MET A 155 -25.10 2.08 -23.38
N LEU A 156 -25.57 0.92 -22.92
CA LEU A 156 -25.43 0.48 -21.53
C LEU A 156 -23.96 0.35 -21.11
N ALA A 157 -23.11 -0.18 -21.99
CA ALA A 157 -21.68 -0.31 -21.76
C ALA A 157 -21.01 1.05 -21.61
N SER A 158 -21.33 2.01 -22.48
CA SER A 158 -20.77 3.37 -22.41
C SER A 158 -21.14 4.08 -21.10
N LEU A 159 -22.39 3.94 -20.64
CA LEU A 159 -22.83 4.45 -19.34
C LEU A 159 -22.06 3.79 -18.20
N MET A 160 -21.87 2.47 -18.25
CA MET A 160 -21.12 1.72 -17.25
C MET A 160 -19.66 2.17 -17.17
N MET A 161 -19.00 2.43 -18.30
CA MET A 161 -17.61 2.90 -18.33
C MET A 161 -17.46 4.28 -17.66
N ILE A 162 -18.42 5.19 -17.87
CA ILE A 162 -18.44 6.50 -17.19
C ILE A 162 -18.64 6.33 -15.68
N LEU A 163 -19.56 5.46 -15.27
CA LEU A 163 -19.80 5.15 -13.85
C LEU A 163 -18.57 4.51 -13.17
N GLY A 164 -17.82 3.67 -13.89
CA GLY A 164 -16.59 3.04 -13.41
C GLY A 164 -15.56 4.06 -12.93
N TYR A 165 -15.33 5.11 -13.72
CA TYR A 165 -14.43 6.21 -13.34
C TYR A 165 -14.86 6.90 -12.04
N ALA A 166 -16.16 7.16 -11.86
CA ALA A 166 -16.67 7.78 -10.64
C ALA A 166 -16.51 6.86 -9.41
N ILE A 167 -16.71 5.55 -9.59
CA ILE A 167 -16.67 4.54 -8.53
C ILE A 167 -15.25 4.35 -7.99
N ILE A 168 -14.21 4.42 -8.82
CA ILE A 168 -12.80 4.26 -8.38
C ILE A 168 -12.39 5.33 -7.35
N ALA A 169 -12.94 6.54 -7.44
CA ALA A 169 -12.60 7.64 -6.55
C ALA A 169 -13.12 7.45 -5.11
N VAL A 170 -14.23 6.74 -4.93
CA VAL A 170 -14.93 6.61 -3.64
C VAL A 170 -14.13 5.84 -2.57
N PRO A 171 -13.63 4.61 -2.80
CA PRO A 171 -12.87 3.88 -1.79
C PRO A 171 -11.56 4.60 -1.47
N THR A 172 -10.94 5.22 -2.47
CA THR A 172 -9.75 6.06 -2.29
C THR A 172 -10.04 7.24 -1.36
N GLY A 173 -11.17 7.94 -1.55
CA GLY A 173 -11.59 9.03 -0.68
C GLY A 173 -11.96 8.58 0.74
N ILE A 174 -12.64 7.44 0.88
CA ILE A 174 -12.99 6.86 2.19
C ILE A 174 -11.73 6.55 3.00
N VAL A 175 -10.77 5.82 2.41
CA VAL A 175 -9.53 5.44 3.08
C VAL A 175 -8.63 6.66 3.31
N GLY A 176 -8.54 7.56 2.33
CA GLY A 176 -7.79 8.80 2.43
C GLY A 176 -8.28 9.69 3.59
N ALA A 177 -9.58 9.78 3.80
CA ALA A 177 -10.17 10.54 4.91
C ALA A 177 -9.83 9.93 6.28
N GLU A 178 -9.76 8.60 6.41
CA GLU A 178 -9.34 7.97 7.68
C GLU A 178 -7.81 8.03 7.90
N LEU A 179 -7.03 7.94 6.82
CA LEU A 179 -5.58 8.18 6.86
C LEU A 179 -5.26 9.60 7.34
N ALA A 180 -5.97 10.61 6.83
CA ALA A 180 -5.79 12.01 7.23
C ALA A 180 -6.14 12.29 8.71
N LYS A 181 -6.98 11.47 9.35
CA LYS A 181 -7.25 11.57 10.79
C LYS A 181 -6.17 10.90 11.64
N THR A 182 -5.53 9.86 11.10
CA THR A 182 -4.53 9.06 11.81
C THR A 182 -3.13 9.68 11.69
N TYR A 183 -2.90 10.49 10.66
CA TYR A 183 -1.80 11.46 10.59
C TYR A 183 -2.28 12.80 11.16
N PRO A 184 -2.06 13.13 12.44
CA PRO A 184 -2.23 14.49 12.91
C PRO A 184 -1.19 15.36 12.20
N VAL A 185 -1.61 16.01 11.11
CA VAL A 185 -0.89 17.18 10.57
C VAL A 185 -1.02 18.25 11.63
N ASP A 186 -0.01 18.37 12.50
CA ASP A 186 0.34 19.49 13.38
C ASP A 186 -0.78 20.52 13.72
N ALA A 187 -1.98 20.06 14.06
CA ALA A 187 -3.07 20.88 14.58
C ALA A 187 -2.82 21.29 16.05
N LYS A 188 -1.54 21.26 16.47
CA LYS A 188 -1.03 21.76 17.74
C LYS A 188 -0.53 23.21 17.63
N ILE A 189 -0.43 23.75 16.41
CA ILE A 189 -0.01 25.15 16.19
C ILE A 189 -1.18 26.13 16.41
N GLN A 190 -2.44 25.75 16.16
CA GLN A 190 -3.58 26.65 16.33
C GLN A 190 -4.08 26.78 17.78
N SER A 191 -4.12 25.68 18.55
CA SER A 191 -4.61 25.75 19.94
C SER A 191 -3.66 26.46 20.91
N SER A 192 -2.41 26.72 20.50
CA SER A 192 -1.40 27.40 21.33
C SER A 192 -1.31 28.90 21.06
N GLN A 193 -1.92 29.40 19.96
CA GLN A 193 -1.97 30.84 19.64
C GLN A 193 -3.24 31.51 20.17
N GLU A 194 -4.37 30.80 20.26
CA GLU A 194 -5.60 31.34 20.89
C GLU A 194 -5.47 31.48 22.42
N SER A 195 -4.70 30.61 23.09
CA SER A 195 -4.49 30.72 24.54
C SER A 195 -3.49 31.80 24.96
N SER A 196 -2.79 32.42 24.01
CA SER A 196 -1.81 33.49 24.26
C SER A 196 -2.30 34.89 23.92
N SER A 197 -3.45 35.03 23.25
CA SER A 197 -4.03 36.35 22.93
C SER A 197 -5.09 36.83 23.92
N ASP A 198 -5.56 35.97 24.83
CA ASP A 198 -6.63 36.27 25.79
C ASP A 198 -6.10 36.61 27.21
N GLY A 199 -4.78 36.74 27.37
CA GLY A 199 -4.12 36.84 28.68
C GLY A 199 -3.45 38.18 29.00
N ASP A 200 -3.43 39.16 28.09
CA ASP A 200 -2.63 40.39 28.24
C ASP A 200 -3.45 41.70 28.39
N ASP A 201 -4.79 41.64 28.52
CA ASP A 201 -5.66 42.83 28.67
C ASP A 201 -6.27 43.00 30.09
N GLU A 202 -5.73 42.33 31.11
CA GLU A 202 -6.04 42.59 32.53
C GLU A 202 -4.77 42.91 33.32
N ASP A 203 -4.14 44.06 33.04
CA ASP A 203 -3.51 44.92 34.06
C ASP A 203 -2.77 46.08 33.37
N THR A 204 -3.44 47.23 33.22
CA THR A 204 -2.79 48.54 33.36
C THR A 204 -3.84 49.65 33.51
N THR A 205 -4.00 50.06 34.77
CA THR A 205 -4.43 51.40 35.28
C THR A 205 -5.83 51.91 34.97
#